data_AF-A0AAP3DG47-F1
#
_entry.id   AF-A0AAP3DG47-F1
#
_cell.length_a   1.000
_cell.length_b   1.000
_cell.length_c   1.000
_cell.angle_alpha   90.00
_cell.angle_beta   90.00
_cell.angle_gamma   90.00
#
_symmetry.space_group_name_H-M   'P 1'
#
loop_
_entity.id
_entity.type
_entity.pdbx_description
1 polymer ?
#
loop_
_entity_poly.entity_id
_entity_poly.type
_entity_poly.pdbx_seq_one_letter_code
_entity_poly.pdbx_strand_id
1 'polypeptide(L)'
;MLWEAIVHMFEHDRSASRGEMVVRKLIIFEHASKLGRAPAHQLFNRIEIKKVQEQDQPARSYQDYMIEIDRTNLPDGVSVIEKY
;
A
#
# COMPACT_ATOMS: atom_id res chain seq x y z
N MET A 1 8.68 3.73 15.29
CA MET A 1 7.63 2.98 16.02
C MET A 1 6.38 2.66 15.20
N LEU A 2 5.47 3.60 14.85
CA LEU A 2 4.21 3.21 14.16
C LEU A 2 4.45 2.52 12.81
N TRP A 3 5.25 3.12 11.93
CA TRP A 3 5.48 2.56 10.59
C TRP A 3 6.21 1.22 10.63
N GLU A 4 7.17 1.07 11.54
CA GLU A 4 7.87 -0.20 11.78
C GLU A 4 6.90 -1.26 12.32
N ALA A 5 6.02 -0.89 13.25
CA ALA A 5 5.01 -1.81 13.77
C ALA A 5 4.05 -2.29 12.68
N ILE A 6 3.66 -1.43 11.74
CA ILE A 6 2.82 -1.83 10.59
C ILE A 6 3.59 -2.78 9.68
N VAL A 7 4.83 -2.45 9.32
CA VAL A 7 5.69 -3.31 8.48
C VAL A 7 5.83 -4.72 9.08
N HIS A 8 6.10 -4.80 10.39
CA HIS A 8 6.33 -6.06 11.10
C HIS A 8 5.07 -6.63 11.76
N MET A 9 3.89 -6.11 11.41
CA MET A 9 2.62 -6.38 12.12
C MET A 9 2.28 -7.87 12.20
N PHE A 10 2.64 -8.64 11.17
CA PHE A 10 2.34 -10.07 11.08
C PHE A 10 3.52 -10.98 11.45
N GLU A 11 4.71 -10.42 11.72
CA GLU A 11 5.88 -11.24 12.06
C GLU A 11 5.74 -11.95 13.41
N HIS A 12 5.06 -11.29 14.35
CA HIS A 12 4.86 -11.78 15.72
C HIS A 12 3.49 -12.45 15.93
N ASP A 13 2.58 -12.38 14.93
CA ASP A 13 1.23 -12.98 14.96
C ASP A 13 1.16 -14.26 14.09
N ARG A 14 2.16 -15.13 14.26
CA ARG A 14 2.21 -16.42 13.57
C ARG A 14 1.37 -17.44 14.34
N SER A 15 0.35 -17.99 13.68
CA SER A 15 -0.46 -19.08 14.22
C SER A 15 -0.81 -20.08 13.12
N ALA A 16 -1.05 -21.34 13.50
CA ALA A 16 -1.38 -22.42 12.56
C ALA A 16 -2.64 -22.14 11.72
N SER A 17 -3.51 -21.22 12.16
CA SER A 17 -4.74 -20.83 11.47
C SER A 17 -4.57 -19.69 10.48
N ARG A 18 -3.45 -18.95 10.49
CA ARG A 18 -3.27 -17.72 9.69
C ARG A 18 -2.29 -17.85 8.52
N GLY A 19 -1.54 -18.94 8.43
CA GLY A 19 -0.54 -19.14 7.38
C GLY A 19 0.57 -18.08 7.40
N GLU A 20 1.20 -17.83 6.25
CA GLU A 20 2.25 -16.81 6.09
C GLU A 20 1.65 -15.48 5.64
N MET A 21 1.34 -14.59 6.59
CA MET A 21 0.94 -13.21 6.32
C MET A 21 2.14 -12.28 6.42
N VAL A 22 2.28 -11.38 5.45
CA VAL A 22 3.35 -10.36 5.43
C VAL A 22 2.82 -9.09 4.80
N VAL A 23 3.23 -7.93 5.33
CA VAL A 23 2.97 -6.64 4.68
C VAL A 23 3.85 -6.55 3.45
N ARG A 24 3.22 -6.40 2.28
CA ARG A 24 3.94 -6.36 1.00
C ARG A 24 4.35 -4.96 0.57
N LYS A 25 3.56 -3.94 0.88
CA LYS A 25 3.84 -2.53 0.57
C LYS A 25 3.07 -1.61 1.52
N LEU A 26 3.75 -0.62 2.08
CA LEU A 26 3.17 0.44 2.89
C LEU A 26 3.29 1.79 2.16
N ILE A 27 2.15 2.35 1.76
CA ILE A 27 2.05 3.63 1.05
C ILE A 27 1.48 4.67 2.02
N ILE A 28 2.21 5.75 2.24
CA ILE A 28 1.87 6.82 3.18
C ILE A 28 1.69 8.12 2.41
N PHE A 29 0.52 8.72 2.52
CA PHE A 29 0.27 10.10 2.09
C PHE A 29 0.47 11.03 3.28
N GLU A 30 1.57 11.77 3.28
CA GLU A 30 1.87 12.73 4.33
C GLU A 30 1.40 14.13 3.89
N HIS A 31 0.69 14.82 4.79
CA HIS A 31 0.17 16.16 4.56
C HIS A 31 0.95 17.18 5.39
N ALA A 32 1.31 18.30 4.78
CA ALA A 32 1.97 19.41 5.47
C ALA A 32 1.05 20.19 6.45
N SER A 33 -0.26 19.91 6.45
CA SER A 33 -1.24 20.52 7.37
C SER A 33 -1.92 19.46 8.22
N LYS A 34 -2.14 19.76 9.50
CA LYS A 34 -2.89 18.90 10.44
C LYS A 34 -4.34 18.66 10.00
N LEU A 35 -4.92 19.59 9.25
CA LEU A 35 -6.30 19.46 8.73
C LEU A 35 -6.36 18.71 7.40
N GLY A 36 -5.22 18.30 6.84
CA GLY A 36 -5.12 17.75 5.49
C GLY A 36 -5.09 18.84 4.41
N ARG A 37 -4.65 18.45 3.21
CA ARG A 37 -4.58 19.32 2.01
C ARG A 37 -5.24 18.72 0.77
N ALA A 38 -5.68 17.47 0.87
CA ALA A 38 -6.38 16.77 -0.20
C ALA A 38 -7.37 15.76 0.41
N PRO A 39 -8.51 15.51 -0.24
CA PRO A 39 -9.42 14.44 0.17
C PRO A 39 -8.78 13.06 0.04
N ALA A 40 -9.00 12.19 1.03
CA ALA A 40 -8.40 10.85 1.06
C ALA A 40 -8.72 10.00 -0.19
N HIS A 41 -9.95 10.09 -0.71
CA HIS A 41 -10.35 9.32 -1.91
C HIS A 41 -9.52 9.68 -3.15
N GLN A 42 -9.14 10.95 -3.32
CA GLN A 42 -8.31 11.37 -4.46
C GLN A 42 -6.89 10.82 -4.35
N LEU A 43 -6.40 10.66 -3.13
CA LEU A 43 -5.08 10.09 -2.87
C LEU A 43 -5.11 8.57 -3.07
N PHE A 44 -6.14 7.89 -2.59
CA PHE A 44 -6.28 6.44 -2.80
C PHE A 44 -6.50 6.05 -4.26
N ASN A 45 -7.19 6.90 -5.04
CA ASN A 45 -7.35 6.68 -6.49
C ASN A 45 -6.03 6.74 -7.28
N ARG A 46 -4.94 7.23 -6.67
CA ARG A 46 -3.60 7.23 -7.28
C ARG A 46 -2.91 5.87 -7.16
N ILE A 47 -3.48 4.95 -6.40
CA ILE A 47 -2.95 3.59 -6.24
C ILE A 47 -3.77 2.68 -7.14
N GLU A 48 -3.10 2.06 -8.11
CA GLU A 48 -3.72 1.08 -8.99
C GLU A 48 -3.06 -0.28 -8.78
N ILE A 49 -3.88 -1.32 -8.63
CA ILE A 49 -3.42 -2.70 -8.48
C ILE A 49 -3.97 -3.51 -9.64
N LYS A 50 -3.06 -3.96 -10.52
CA LYS A 50 -3.38 -4.74 -11.71
C LYS A 50 -2.92 -6.18 -11.53
N LYS A 51 -3.77 -7.13 -11.88
CA LYS A 51 -3.35 -8.52 -12.06
C LYS A 51 -2.60 -8.62 -13.39
N VAL A 52 -1.37 -9.14 -13.38
CA VAL A 52 -0.52 -9.22 -14.59
C VAL A 52 -0.65 -10.54 -15.34
N GLN A 53 -1.34 -11.53 -14.77
CA GLN A 53 -1.63 -12.81 -15.43
C GLN A 53 -2.92 -12.76 -16.26
N GLU A 54 -3.10 -13.78 -17.10
CA GLU A 54 -4.32 -14.01 -17.89
C GLU A 54 -5.60 -13.96 -17.04
N GLN A 55 -6.70 -13.49 -17.64
CA GLN A 55 -7.95 -13.23 -16.92
C GLN A 55 -8.50 -14.46 -16.16
N ASP A 56 -8.39 -15.65 -16.76
CA ASP A 56 -9.00 -16.88 -16.22
C ASP A 56 -8.16 -17.63 -15.17
N GLN A 57 -6.90 -17.22 -14.94
CA GLN A 57 -6.04 -17.90 -13.96
C GLN A 57 -6.15 -17.28 -12.56
N PRO A 58 -6.46 -18.00 -11.48
CA PRO A 58 -6.50 -17.41 -10.16
C PRO A 58 -5.10 -16.94 -9.71
N ALA A 59 -4.99 -15.73 -9.16
CA ALA A 59 -3.74 -15.26 -8.56
C ALA A 59 -3.38 -16.11 -7.32
N ARG A 60 -2.12 -16.52 -7.22
CA ARG A 60 -1.58 -17.36 -6.15
C ARG A 60 -0.35 -16.76 -5.47
N SER A 61 0.24 -15.72 -6.06
CA SER A 61 1.39 -15.02 -5.51
C SER A 61 1.25 -13.50 -5.59
N TYR A 62 2.05 -12.80 -4.79
CA TYR A 62 2.19 -11.35 -4.86
C TYR A 62 2.74 -10.90 -6.23
N GLN A 63 3.61 -11.68 -6.86
CA GLN A 63 4.15 -11.36 -8.20
C GLN A 63 3.08 -11.37 -9.30
N ASP A 64 1.88 -11.88 -9.02
CA ASP A 64 0.76 -11.88 -9.96
C ASP A 64 0.07 -10.51 -10.02
N TYR A 65 0.51 -9.58 -9.16
CA TYR A 65 0.03 -8.21 -9.11
C TYR A 65 1.15 -7.21 -9.37
N MET A 66 0.79 -6.14 -10.07
CA MET A 66 1.57 -4.93 -10.25
C MET A 66 0.87 -3.79 -9.51
N ILE A 67 1.61 -3.12 -8.64
CA ILE A 67 1.12 -1.97 -7.88
C ILE A 67 1.76 -0.71 -8.46
N GLU A 68 0.94 0.16 -9.04
CA GLU A 68 1.35 1.44 -9.59
C GLU A 68 0.87 2.57 -8.67
N ILE A 69 1.72 3.59 -8.52
CA ILE A 69 1.41 4.76 -7.70
C ILE A 69 1.63 6.00 -8.57
N ASP A 70 0.55 6.72 -8.87
CA ASP A 70 0.64 7.98 -9.60
C ASP A 70 1.18 9.09 -8.69
N ARG A 71 2.49 9.34 -8.86
CA ARG A 71 3.25 10.38 -8.16
C ARG A 71 3.26 11.73 -8.91
N THR A 72 2.59 11.81 -10.05
CA THR A 72 2.53 13.04 -10.85
C THR A 72 1.44 13.98 -10.35
N ASN A 73 1.61 15.29 -10.51
CA ASN A 73 0.60 16.29 -10.15
C ASN A 73 -0.01 16.09 -8.75
N LEU A 74 0.83 15.80 -7.75
CA LEU A 74 0.37 15.66 -6.37
C LEU A 74 -0.20 17.01 -5.88
N PRO A 75 -1.27 16.99 -5.08
CA PRO A 75 -1.79 18.22 -4.46
C PRO A 75 -0.71 18.92 -3.65
N ASP A 76 -0.73 20.25 -3.63
CA ASP A 76 0.27 21.03 -2.91
C ASP A 76 0.33 20.64 -1.42
N GLY A 77 1.55 20.45 -0.92
CA GLY A 77 1.83 20.00 0.44
C GLY A 77 1.37 18.57 0.76
N VAL A 78 1.26 17.69 -0.24
CA VAL A 78 1.15 16.24 -0.07
C VAL A 78 2.40 15.54 -0.60
N SER A 79 3.00 14.68 0.21
CA SER A 79 4.12 13.81 -0.18
C SER A 79 3.70 12.34 -0.13
N VAL A 80 4.33 11.50 -0.96
CA VAL A 80 4.08 10.05 -0.99
C VAL A 80 5.35 9.32 -0.56
N ILE A 81 5.27 8.63 0.57
CA ILE A 81 6.35 7.81 1.11
C ILE A 81 5.96 6.35 0.90
N GLU A 82 6.89 5.57 0.37
CA GLU A 82 6.72 4.13 0.15
C GLU A 82 7.73 3.38 1.02
N LYS A 83 7.26 2.33 1.70
CA LYS A 83 8.06 1.46 2.55
C LYS A 83 7.74 0.00 2.23
N TYR A 84 8.79 -0.79 2.01
CA TYR A 84 8.80 -2.22 1.66
C TYR A 84 8.11 -2.56 0.32
#